data_AF-A0A8H4SQB2-F1
#
_entry.id   AF-A0A8H4SQB2-F1
#
_cell.length_a   1.000
_cell.length_b   1.000
_cell.length_c   1.000
_cell.angle_alpha   90.00
_cell.angle_beta   90.00
_cell.angle_gamma   90.00
#
_symmetry.space_group_name_H-M   'P 1'
#
loop_
_entity.id
_entity.type
_entity.pdbx_description
1 polymer ?
#
loop_
_entity_poly.entity_id
_entity_poly.type
_entity_poly.pdbx_seq_one_letter_code
_entity_poly.pdbx_strand_id
1 'polypeptide(L)'
;MQYSSYKTSSELLATTLIISTYEMLNDSSKDWQRHLEGVFLIQRSQVIHGDSGGIKSAVWWAWLRQDIWAAFRERRKTLTFWTPKRPYSSLTPFELAARSVYVTAKVIDYCSREAMNNMTLQERVDQASHLRKSLDDWEQHLTVEFSPLPTMSHDNMSIFSPIWICAPAF
;
A
#
# COMPACT_ATOMS: atom_id res chain seq x y z
N MET A 1 -5.35 20.96 21.90
CA MET A 1 -5.66 19.63 22.49
C MET A 1 -5.39 19.69 23.99
N GLN A 2 -6.43 19.60 24.82
CA GLN A 2 -6.34 19.68 26.29
C GLN A 2 -5.71 18.44 26.94
N TYR A 3 -5.64 17.31 26.23
CA TYR A 3 -5.05 16.07 26.74
C TYR A 3 -3.85 15.64 25.88
N SER A 4 -2.70 15.45 26.51
CA SER A 4 -1.46 15.01 25.84
C SER A 4 -1.57 13.58 25.30
N SER A 5 -2.33 12.72 25.96
CA SER A 5 -2.62 11.33 25.54
C SER A 5 -3.30 11.26 24.17
N TYR A 6 -4.09 12.27 23.80
CA TYR A 6 -4.79 12.29 22.51
C TYR A 6 -3.83 12.47 21.33
N LYS A 7 -2.63 13.05 21.55
CA LYS A 7 -1.65 13.29 20.49
C LYS A 7 -1.05 12.00 19.91
N THR A 8 -1.21 10.89 20.62
CA THR A 8 -0.72 9.56 20.22
C THR A 8 -1.85 8.53 20.16
N SER A 9 -3.11 8.98 20.15
CA SER A 9 -4.25 8.07 20.15
C SER A 9 -4.48 7.45 18.77
N SER A 10 -5.08 6.25 18.75
CA SER A 10 -5.41 5.57 17.49
C SER A 10 -6.58 6.25 16.79
N GLU A 11 -7.48 6.86 17.57
CA GLU A 11 -8.62 7.63 17.13
C GLU A 11 -8.19 8.86 16.35
N LEU A 12 -7.17 9.59 16.83
CA LEU A 12 -6.61 10.73 16.12
C LEU A 12 -6.05 10.29 14.76
N LEU A 13 -5.21 9.24 14.76
CA LEU A 13 -4.59 8.69 13.55
C LEU A 13 -5.63 8.26 12.51
N ALA A 14 -6.63 7.49 12.93
CA ALA A 14 -7.69 7.02 12.04
C ALA A 14 -8.54 8.19 11.52
N THR A 15 -8.92 9.13 12.39
CA THR A 15 -9.76 10.28 12.01
C THR A 15 -9.05 11.18 11.01
N THR A 16 -7.79 11.55 11.27
CA THR A 16 -7.03 12.40 10.34
C THR A 16 -6.82 11.72 8.99
N LEU A 17 -6.59 10.40 8.97
CA LEU A 17 -6.48 9.63 7.73
C LEU A 17 -7.81 9.62 6.93
N ILE A 18 -8.94 9.42 7.60
CA ILE A 18 -10.27 9.40 6.97
C ILE A 18 -10.59 10.78 6.38
N ILE A 19 -10.35 11.85 7.14
CA ILE A 19 -10.52 13.24 6.67
C ILE A 19 -9.64 13.50 5.43
N SER A 20 -8.37 13.10 5.49
CA SER A 20 -7.47 13.21 4.34
C SER A 20 -8.02 12.47 3.12
N THR A 21 -8.58 11.26 3.29
CA THR A 21 -9.20 10.51 2.19
C THR A 21 -10.38 11.27 1.59
N TYR A 22 -11.24 11.81 2.45
CA TYR A 22 -12.42 12.56 2.02
C TYR A 22 -12.04 13.80 1.22
N GLU A 23 -11.05 14.57 1.68
CA GLU A 23 -10.56 15.76 0.98
C GLU A 23 -9.91 15.42 -0.36
N MET A 24 -9.18 14.29 -0.45
CA MET A 24 -8.62 13.81 -1.73
C MET A 24 -9.73 13.48 -2.74
N LEU A 25 -10.84 12.90 -2.29
CA LEU A 25 -11.98 12.56 -3.15
C LEU A 25 -12.78 13.79 -3.57
N ASN A 26 -12.89 14.78 -2.69
CA ASN A 26 -13.64 16.01 -2.96
C ASN A 26 -12.85 17.02 -3.82
N ASP A 27 -11.55 16.79 -4.04
CA ASP A 27 -10.56 17.69 -4.68
C ASP A 27 -10.70 19.15 -4.21
N SER A 28 -11.21 19.34 -3.00
CA SER A 28 -11.50 20.63 -2.43
C SER A 28 -10.23 21.13 -1.79
N SER A 29 -9.44 21.86 -2.58
CA SER A 29 -8.16 22.47 -2.20
C SER A 29 -6.96 21.51 -2.07
N LYS A 30 -5.78 22.07 -1.81
CA LYS A 30 -4.53 21.33 -1.50
C LYS A 30 -4.44 20.90 -0.03
N ASP A 31 -5.50 21.06 0.76
CA ASP A 31 -5.47 20.78 2.21
C ASP A 31 -5.21 19.30 2.51
N TRP A 32 -5.64 18.39 1.62
CA TRP A 32 -5.36 16.96 1.75
C TRP A 32 -3.86 16.65 1.84
N GLN A 33 -2.99 17.45 1.18
CA GLN A 33 -1.53 17.28 1.25
C GLN A 33 -1.02 17.51 2.67
N ARG A 34 -1.54 18.54 3.34
CA ARG A 34 -1.14 18.91 4.70
C ARG A 34 -1.57 17.84 5.70
N HIS A 35 -2.76 17.27 5.52
CA HIS A 35 -3.21 16.14 6.33
C HIS A 35 -2.40 14.87 6.05
N LEU A 36 -2.09 14.56 4.78
CA LEU A 36 -1.27 13.41 4.40
C LEU A 36 0.13 13.47 5.03
N GLU A 37 0.79 14.62 4.93
CA GLU A 37 2.10 14.88 5.56
C GLU A 37 2.01 14.89 7.09
N GLY A 38 0.93 15.45 7.66
CA GLY A 38 0.66 15.42 9.09
C GLY A 38 0.57 13.98 9.62
N VAL A 39 -0.19 13.11 8.95
CA VAL A 39 -0.31 11.69 9.29
C VAL A 39 1.06 10.99 9.18
N PHE A 40 1.85 11.29 8.16
CA PHE A 40 3.23 10.79 8.05
C PHE A 40 4.08 11.16 9.27
N LEU A 41 4.06 12.44 9.69
CA LEU A 41 4.86 12.93 10.82
C LEU A 41 4.45 12.28 12.14
N ILE A 42 3.15 12.08 12.38
CA ILE A 42 2.63 11.41 13.59
C ILE A 42 3.02 9.92 13.59
N GLN A 43 2.89 9.23 12.47
CA GLN A 43 3.30 7.83 12.36
C GLN A 43 4.81 7.68 12.58
N ARG A 44 5.61 8.59 12.02
CA ARG A 44 7.06 8.61 12.18
C ARG A 44 7.48 8.81 13.64
N SER A 45 6.85 9.74 14.36
CA SER A 45 7.19 10.02 15.76
C SER A 45 6.88 8.84 16.71
N GLN A 46 5.96 7.97 16.29
CA GLN A 46 5.56 6.77 17.04
C GLN A 46 6.14 5.47 16.47
N VAL A 47 7.01 5.55 15.45
CA VAL A 47 7.62 4.40 14.77
C VAL A 47 6.58 3.40 14.25
N ILE A 48 5.46 3.93 13.73
CA ILE A 48 4.39 3.14 13.14
C ILE A 48 4.77 2.76 11.70
N HIS A 49 4.62 1.47 11.38
CA HIS A 49 4.94 0.91 10.08
C HIS A 49 4.04 -0.28 9.72
N GLY A 50 4.20 -0.82 8.51
CA GLY A 50 3.37 -1.90 7.98
C GLY A 50 3.31 -3.15 8.85
N ASP A 51 4.37 -3.44 9.63
CA ASP A 51 4.42 -4.61 10.53
C ASP A 51 4.06 -4.29 12.00
N SER A 52 3.51 -3.10 12.32
CA SER A 52 3.19 -2.72 13.71
C SER A 52 1.99 -3.47 14.31
N GLY A 53 1.26 -4.26 13.52
CA GLY A 53 0.05 -4.96 13.92
C GLY A 53 -1.15 -4.03 14.23
N GLY A 54 -2.32 -4.64 14.39
CA GLY A 54 -3.57 -3.98 14.79
C GLY A 54 -3.92 -2.74 13.97
N ILE A 55 -4.55 -1.76 14.63
CA ILE A 55 -5.01 -0.51 13.99
C ILE A 55 -3.84 0.33 13.45
N LYS A 56 -2.67 0.29 14.08
CA LYS A 56 -1.48 1.06 13.66
C LYS A 56 -0.99 0.61 12.29
N SER A 57 -0.88 -0.70 12.07
CA SER A 57 -0.54 -1.25 10.75
C SER A 57 -1.64 -0.94 9.72
N ALA A 58 -2.91 -1.07 10.08
CA ALA A 58 -4.02 -0.77 9.19
C ALA A 58 -4.01 0.69 8.70
N VAL A 59 -3.83 1.64 9.61
CA VAL A 59 -3.69 3.08 9.30
C VAL A 59 -2.48 3.30 8.39
N TRP A 60 -1.35 2.64 8.67
CA TRP A 60 -0.14 2.80 7.86
C TRP A 60 -0.31 2.33 6.42
N TRP A 61 -0.92 1.16 6.21
CA TRP A 61 -1.20 0.66 4.87
C TRP A 61 -2.21 1.53 4.12
N ALA A 62 -3.24 2.04 4.81
CA ALA A 62 -4.21 2.94 4.21
C ALA A 62 -3.59 4.30 3.84
N TRP A 63 -2.75 4.87 4.71
CA TRP A 63 -1.95 6.05 4.45
C TRP A 63 -1.02 5.85 3.24
N LEU A 64 -0.32 4.72 3.16
CA LEU A 64 0.60 4.45 2.05
C LEU A 64 -0.13 4.45 0.70
N ARG A 65 -1.38 3.96 0.64
CA ARG A 65 -2.19 4.00 -0.59
C ARG A 65 -2.52 5.44 -1.03
N GLN A 66 -2.81 6.33 -0.08
CA GLN A 66 -3.00 7.75 -0.37
C GLN A 66 -1.71 8.40 -0.89
N ASP A 67 -0.58 8.11 -0.23
CA ASP A 67 0.71 8.67 -0.63
C ASP A 67 1.19 8.11 -1.98
N ILE A 68 0.93 6.85 -2.29
CA ILE A 68 1.14 6.24 -3.62
C ILE A 68 0.42 7.07 -4.70
N TRP A 69 -0.87 7.36 -4.49
CA TRP A 69 -1.64 8.17 -5.44
C TRP A 69 -1.04 9.57 -5.60
N ALA A 70 -0.71 10.23 -4.49
CA ALA A 70 -0.16 11.58 -4.49
C ALA A 70 1.22 11.63 -5.17
N ALA A 71 2.10 10.71 -4.79
CA ALA A 71 3.46 10.57 -5.33
C ALA A 71 3.44 10.31 -6.85
N PHE A 72 2.54 9.43 -7.31
CA PHE A 72 2.34 9.17 -8.72
C PHE A 72 1.88 10.43 -9.48
N ARG A 73 0.85 11.12 -8.96
CA ARG A 73 0.32 12.37 -9.56
C ARG A 73 1.38 13.46 -9.66
N GLU A 74 2.19 13.62 -8.61
CA GLU A 74 3.19 14.68 -8.50
C GLU A 74 4.55 14.31 -9.09
N ARG A 75 4.74 13.04 -9.49
CA ARG A 75 6.02 12.45 -9.92
C ARG A 75 7.15 12.64 -8.91
N ARG A 76 6.83 12.53 -7.63
CA ARG A 76 7.80 12.53 -6.52
C ARG A 76 7.94 11.11 -5.95
N LYS A 77 8.91 10.90 -5.07
CA LYS A 77 8.97 9.69 -4.26
C LYS A 77 7.85 9.66 -3.22
N THR A 78 7.46 8.45 -2.83
CA THR A 78 6.67 8.19 -1.63
C THR A 78 7.44 8.65 -0.39
N LEU A 79 6.71 9.06 0.64
CA LEU A 79 7.24 9.57 1.90
C LEU A 79 7.83 8.45 2.77
N THR A 80 7.47 7.19 2.50
CA THR A 80 7.92 6.05 3.30
C THR A 80 9.40 5.72 3.09
N PHE A 81 10.14 5.66 4.19
CA PHE A 81 11.51 5.15 4.25
C PHE A 81 11.58 3.76 4.90
N TRP A 82 10.43 3.18 5.26
CA TRP A 82 10.38 1.86 5.90
C TRP A 82 10.74 0.75 4.90
N THR A 83 11.43 -0.27 5.42
CA THR A 83 11.81 -1.46 4.66
C THR A 83 11.32 -2.70 5.41
N PRO A 84 10.50 -3.56 4.77
CA PRO A 84 10.09 -4.84 5.33
C PRO A 84 11.29 -5.69 5.74
N LYS A 85 11.23 -6.28 6.93
CA LYS A 85 12.28 -7.22 7.43
C LYS A 85 11.82 -8.67 7.43
N ARG A 86 10.50 -8.91 7.53
CA ARG A 86 9.92 -10.26 7.52
C ARG A 86 9.98 -10.84 6.11
N PRO A 87 10.49 -12.07 5.93
CA PRO A 87 10.48 -12.76 4.64
C PRO A 87 9.04 -13.12 4.24
N TYR A 88 8.76 -13.20 2.93
CA TYR A 88 7.43 -13.52 2.40
C TYR A 88 6.89 -14.87 2.89
N SER A 89 7.76 -15.86 3.07
CA SER A 89 7.42 -17.18 3.64
C SER A 89 6.83 -17.15 5.05
N SER A 90 7.00 -16.04 5.79
CA SER A 90 6.46 -15.86 7.14
C SER A 90 5.17 -15.04 7.20
N LEU A 91 4.63 -14.65 6.04
CA LEU A 91 3.48 -13.76 5.94
C LEU A 91 2.18 -14.54 5.74
N THR A 92 1.11 -14.03 6.34
CA THR A 92 -0.25 -14.48 6.03
C THR A 92 -0.69 -14.00 4.64
N PRO A 93 -1.74 -14.59 4.03
CA PRO A 93 -2.27 -14.11 2.74
C PRO A 93 -2.64 -12.62 2.75
N PHE A 94 -3.21 -12.12 3.84
CA PHE A 94 -3.50 -10.69 4.01
C PHE A 94 -2.24 -9.83 4.02
N GLU A 95 -1.19 -10.28 4.70
CA GLU A 95 0.09 -9.58 4.75
C GLU A 95 0.80 -9.60 3.39
N LEU A 96 0.74 -10.73 2.65
CA LEU A 96 1.21 -10.82 1.27
C LEU A 96 0.47 -9.83 0.36
N ALA A 97 -0.84 -9.71 0.51
CA ALA A 97 -1.63 -8.74 -0.24
C ALA A 97 -1.22 -7.31 0.11
N ALA A 98 -0.97 -7.00 1.39
CA ALA A 98 -0.45 -5.71 1.81
C ALA A 98 0.94 -5.42 1.21
N ARG A 99 1.81 -6.42 1.06
CA ARG A 99 3.13 -6.24 0.43
C ARG A 99 3.05 -5.81 -1.04
N SER A 100 1.98 -6.14 -1.78
CA SER A 100 1.78 -5.61 -3.14
C SER A 100 1.71 -4.07 -3.17
N VAL A 101 1.14 -3.46 -2.12
CA VAL A 101 1.08 -1.99 -1.96
C VAL A 101 2.49 -1.43 -1.76
N TYR A 102 3.32 -2.10 -0.95
CA TYR A 102 4.71 -1.69 -0.76
C TYR A 102 5.52 -1.79 -2.05
N VAL A 103 5.38 -2.88 -2.80
CA VAL A 103 6.05 -3.05 -4.10
C VAL A 103 5.62 -1.94 -5.06
N THR A 104 4.33 -1.61 -5.10
CA THR A 104 3.80 -0.49 -5.90
C THR A 104 4.45 0.84 -5.51
N ALA A 105 4.61 1.13 -4.21
CA ALA A 105 5.32 2.33 -3.75
C ALA A 105 6.77 2.38 -4.25
N LYS A 106 7.49 1.25 -4.22
CA LYS A 106 8.87 1.19 -4.73
C LYS A 106 8.96 1.38 -6.24
N VAL A 107 7.98 0.87 -7.00
CA VAL A 107 7.88 1.13 -8.45
C VAL A 107 7.64 2.63 -8.72
N ILE A 108 6.78 3.28 -7.94
CA ILE A 108 6.55 4.73 -8.05
C ILE A 108 7.82 5.52 -7.72
N ASP A 109 8.55 5.14 -6.66
CA ASP A 109 9.82 5.76 -6.30
C ASP A 109 10.86 5.67 -7.43
N TYR A 110 10.91 4.53 -8.14
CA TYR A 110 11.79 4.32 -9.30
C TYR A 110 11.38 5.19 -10.51
N CYS A 111 10.08 5.44 -10.68
CA CYS A 111 9.53 6.27 -11.74
C CYS A 111 9.53 7.78 -11.41
N SER A 112 9.99 8.19 -10.23
CA SER A 112 9.94 9.58 -9.80
C SER A 112 10.92 10.48 -10.56
N ARG A 113 10.64 11.79 -10.64
CA ARG A 113 11.55 12.77 -11.25
C ARG A 113 12.90 12.80 -10.52
N GLU A 114 12.91 12.69 -9.20
CA GLU A 114 14.16 12.67 -8.45
C GLU A 114 15.01 11.44 -8.79
N ALA A 115 14.40 10.27 -8.96
CA ALA A 115 15.13 9.07 -9.39
C ALA A 115 15.66 9.22 -10.82
N MET A 116 14.87 9.77 -11.74
CA MET A 116 15.29 9.97 -13.14
C MET A 116 16.44 10.96 -13.29
N ASN A 117 16.48 12.01 -12.47
CA ASN A 117 17.48 13.07 -12.60
C ASN A 117 18.78 12.78 -11.83
N ASN A 118 18.72 11.96 -10.78
CA ASN A 118 19.84 11.77 -9.84
C ASN A 118 20.55 10.43 -9.99
N MET A 119 20.10 9.53 -10.88
CA MET A 119 20.70 8.23 -11.11
C MET A 119 21.37 8.17 -12.49
N THR A 120 22.55 7.55 -12.55
CA THR A 120 23.17 7.14 -13.80
C THR A 120 22.35 6.04 -14.47
N LEU A 121 22.58 5.80 -15.77
CA LEU A 121 21.92 4.73 -16.50
C LEU A 121 22.17 3.35 -15.86
N GLN A 122 23.40 3.10 -15.39
CA GLN A 122 23.77 1.82 -14.78
C GLN A 122 23.04 1.61 -13.45
N GLU A 123 23.06 2.60 -12.55
CA GLU A 123 22.32 2.53 -11.29
C GLU A 123 20.83 2.29 -11.51
N ARG A 124 20.26 2.90 -12.55
CA ARG A 124 18.85 2.72 -12.91
C ARG A 124 18.55 1.29 -13.38
N VAL A 125 19.43 0.70 -14.19
CA VAL A 125 19.32 -0.71 -14.62
C VAL A 125 19.43 -1.64 -13.41
N ASP A 126 20.38 -1.39 -12.51
CA ASP A 126 20.58 -2.20 -11.31
C ASP A 126 19.36 -2.13 -10.38
N GLN A 127 18.81 -0.93 -10.14
CA GLN A 127 17.59 -0.74 -9.36
C GLN A 127 16.37 -1.43 -10.01
N ALA A 128 16.22 -1.34 -11.32
CA ALA A 128 15.14 -2.02 -12.04
C ALA A 128 15.25 -3.55 -11.90
N SER A 129 16.47 -4.10 -11.99
CA SER A 129 16.72 -5.53 -11.81
C SER A 129 16.39 -5.99 -10.39
N HIS A 130 16.73 -5.18 -9.38
CA HIS A 130 16.41 -5.45 -7.99
C HIS A 130 14.88 -5.45 -7.76
N LEU A 131 14.17 -4.45 -8.29
CA LEU A 131 12.71 -4.38 -8.19
C LEU A 131 12.01 -5.56 -8.88
N ARG A 132 12.50 -5.96 -10.06
CA ARG A 132 12.00 -7.16 -10.75
C ARG A 132 12.17 -8.39 -9.86
N LYS A 133 13.36 -8.61 -9.32
CA LYS A 133 13.65 -9.74 -8.44
C LYS A 133 12.75 -9.74 -7.19
N SER A 134 12.50 -8.58 -6.58
CA SER A 134 11.59 -8.47 -5.44
C SER A 134 10.14 -8.78 -5.80
N LEU A 135 9.70 -8.42 -7.01
CA LEU A 135 8.36 -8.76 -7.50
C LEU A 135 8.24 -10.27 -7.77
N ASP A 136 9.24 -10.86 -8.41
CA ASP A 136 9.26 -12.30 -8.70
C ASP A 136 9.28 -13.12 -7.39
N ASP A 137 10.04 -12.68 -6.38
CA ASP A 137 10.05 -13.30 -5.05
C ASP A 137 8.68 -13.18 -4.36
N TRP A 138 8.02 -12.03 -4.44
CA TRP A 138 6.66 -11.88 -3.93
C TRP A 138 5.67 -12.81 -4.65
N GLU A 139 5.76 -12.90 -5.98
CA GLU A 139 4.89 -13.75 -6.81
C GLU A 139 5.03 -15.24 -6.48
N GLN A 140 6.24 -15.71 -6.20
CA GLN A 140 6.50 -17.10 -5.82
C GLN A 140 5.86 -17.53 -4.49
N HIS A 141 5.49 -16.57 -3.64
CA HIS A 141 4.86 -16.82 -2.35
C HIS A 141 3.34 -16.64 -2.35
N LEU A 142 2.73 -16.34 -3.50
CA LEU A 142 1.28 -16.20 -3.58
C LEU A 142 0.57 -17.51 -3.25
N THR A 143 -0.44 -17.39 -2.40
CA THR A 143 -1.27 -18.51 -1.95
C THR A 143 -2.54 -18.64 -2.81
N VAL A 144 -3.35 -19.67 -2.56
CA VAL A 144 -4.56 -19.97 -3.35
C VAL A 144 -5.56 -18.81 -3.39
N GLU A 145 -5.58 -17.94 -2.37
CA GLU A 145 -6.42 -16.75 -2.26
C GLU A 145 -6.14 -15.69 -3.34
N PHE A 146 -4.99 -15.77 -4.02
CA PHE A 146 -4.63 -14.91 -5.15
C PHE A 146 -5.00 -15.52 -6.50
N SER A 147 -5.53 -16.74 -6.52
CA SER A 147 -6.06 -17.35 -7.74
C SER A 147 -7.22 -16.49 -8.26
N PRO A 148 -7.33 -16.30 -9.59
CA PRO A 148 -8.48 -15.62 -10.16
C PRO A 148 -9.79 -16.22 -9.63
N LEU A 149 -10.74 -15.36 -9.31
CA LEU A 149 -12.10 -15.83 -9.01
C LEU A 149 -12.56 -16.65 -10.23
N PRO A 150 -13.21 -17.81 -10.01
CA PRO A 150 -13.76 -18.55 -11.14
C PRO A 150 -14.68 -17.60 -11.92
N THR A 151 -14.69 -17.70 -13.24
CA THR A 151 -15.56 -16.92 -14.11
C THR A 151 -16.52 -17.86 -14.82
N MET A 152 -17.73 -17.39 -15.12
CA MET A 152 -18.62 -18.15 -15.99
C MET A 152 -18.03 -18.17 -17.39
N SER A 153 -17.83 -19.37 -17.95
CA SER A 153 -17.65 -19.50 -19.39
C SER A 153 -18.93 -19.05 -20.08
N HIS A 154 -18.81 -18.15 -21.06
CA HIS A 154 -19.92 -17.73 -21.94
C HIS A 154 -20.31 -18.84 -22.93
N ASP A 155 -20.22 -20.10 -22.55
CA ASP A 155 -20.82 -21.18 -23.33
C ASP A 155 -22.33 -21.09 -23.15
N ASN A 156 -23.01 -20.62 -24.20
CA ASN A 156 -24.47 -20.47 -24.31
C ASN A 156 -25.26 -21.80 -24.16
N MET A 157 -24.63 -22.86 -23.65
CA MET A 157 -25.17 -24.23 -23.54
C MET A 157 -25.37 -24.70 -22.09
N SER A 158 -25.14 -23.86 -21.07
CA SER A 158 -25.39 -24.30 -19.69
C SER A 158 -26.89 -24.41 -19.42
N ILE A 159 -27.40 -25.64 -19.39
CA ILE A 159 -28.81 -25.96 -19.10
C ILE A 159 -29.21 -25.54 -17.67
N PHE A 160 -28.26 -25.42 -16.76
CA PHE A 160 -28.47 -25.06 -15.36
C PHE A 160 -27.91 -23.68 -15.04
N SER A 161 -28.64 -22.92 -14.22
CA SER A 161 -28.15 -21.67 -13.65
C SER A 161 -27.00 -21.94 -12.67
N PRO A 162 -25.83 -21.32 -12.87
CA PRO A 162 -24.69 -21.49 -11.97
C PRO A 162 -24.99 -20.89 -10.60
N ILE A 163 -24.60 -21.61 -9.54
CA ILE A 163 -24.65 -21.12 -8.16
C ILE A 163 -23.22 -20.88 -7.70
N TRP A 164 -22.92 -19.65 -7.30
CA TRP A 164 -21.63 -19.28 -6.74
C TRP A 164 -21.59 -19.65 -5.26
N ILE A 165 -20.64 -20.50 -4.90
CA ILE A 165 -20.38 -20.87 -3.51
C ILE A 165 -18.97 -20.37 -3.16
N CYS A 166 -18.89 -19.43 -2.21
CA CYS A 166 -17.63 -19.02 -1.63
C CYS A 166 -17.29 -19.99 -0.50
N ALA A 167 -16.50 -21.02 -0.79
CA ALA A 167 -15.96 -21.89 0.25
C ALA A 167 -14.83 -21.15 0.99
N PRO A 168 -14.72 -21.27 2.32
CA PRO A 168 -13.55 -20.77 3.03
C PRO A 168 -12.29 -21.43 2.47
N ALA A 169 -11.21 -20.66 2.35
CA ALA A 169 -9.89 -21.21 2.09
C ALA A 169 -9.45 -21.97 3.35
N PHE A 170 -9.75 -23.26 3.37
CA PHE A 170 -9.42 -24.29 4.38
C PHE A 170 -9.44 -23.87 5.85
#